data_AF-A0A3A1XV09-F1
#
_entry.id   AF-A0A3A1XV09-F1
#
_cell.length_a   1.000
_cell.length_b   1.000
_cell.length_c   1.000
_cell.angle_alpha   90.00
_cell.angle_beta   90.00
_cell.angle_gamma   90.00
#
_symmetry.space_group_name_H-M   'P 1'
#
loop_
_entity.id
_entity.type
_entity.pdbx_description
1 polymer ?
#
loop_
_entity_poly.entity_id
_entity_poly.type
_entity_poly.pdbx_seq_one_letter_code
_entity_poly.pdbx_strand_id
1 'polypeptide(L)'
;VRLSEYGKASLAILCLLFVAKMLFTSTSFGCGAPGGIFMPILAVGALAGGVAARWITSVSAFGIDTKFVSVFAVCVMAGTLSASVKAPLTSILLTVEMSGTMIHTLPVAASAFIALLISDILKTKPIYGELLERYMKVNKDLVLPSVNSVK
;
A
#
# COMPACT_ATOMS: atom_id res chain seq x y z
N VAL A 1 5.82 14.73 -17.25
CA VAL A 1 6.12 15.62 -16.09
C VAL A 1 5.11 16.75 -15.95
N ARG A 2 4.82 17.54 -17.00
CA ARG A 2 3.80 18.62 -16.99
C ARG A 2 2.34 18.19 -16.73
N LEU A 3 1.96 16.96 -17.09
CA LEU A 3 0.63 16.39 -16.77
C LEU A 3 0.39 16.18 -15.27
N SER A 4 1.46 16.04 -14.48
CA SER A 4 1.39 15.91 -13.02
C SER A 4 1.27 17.28 -12.34
N GLU A 5 1.96 18.31 -12.84
CA GLU A 5 1.92 19.67 -12.29
C GLU A 5 0.56 20.37 -12.52
N TYR A 6 -0.13 20.05 -13.62
CA TYR A 6 -1.47 20.59 -13.91
C TYR A 6 -2.61 19.63 -13.55
N GLY A 7 -2.32 18.58 -12.77
CA GLY A 7 -3.11 17.37 -12.58
C GLY A 7 -4.54 17.55 -12.06
N LYS A 8 -5.42 18.18 -12.84
CA LYS A 8 -6.85 17.90 -12.87
C LYS A 8 -7.04 16.55 -13.56
N ALA A 9 -6.42 15.49 -13.05
CA ALA A 9 -6.89 14.16 -13.36
C ALA A 9 -8.34 14.12 -12.88
N SER A 10 -9.26 13.87 -13.81
CA SER A 10 -10.66 13.74 -13.46
C SER A 10 -10.78 12.56 -12.50
N LEU A 11 -11.70 12.67 -11.53
CA LEU A 11 -11.95 11.61 -10.57
C LEU A 11 -12.24 10.28 -11.28
N ALA A 12 -12.89 10.33 -12.46
CA ALA A 12 -13.12 9.20 -13.33
C ALA A 12 -11.83 8.49 -13.80
N ILE A 13 -10.81 9.25 -14.24
CA ILE A 13 -9.52 8.67 -14.68
C ILE A 13 -8.79 8.03 -13.50
N LEU A 14 -8.78 8.69 -12.34
CA LEU A 14 -8.15 8.13 -11.13
C LEU A 14 -8.81 6.82 -10.70
N CYS A 15 -10.14 6.75 -10.68
CA CYS A 15 -10.87 5.52 -10.38
C CYS A 15 -10.59 4.42 -11.41
N LEU A 16 -10.57 4.76 -12.71
CA LEU A 16 -10.26 3.82 -13.77
C LEU A 16 -8.83 3.25 -13.61
N LEU A 17 -7.84 4.11 -13.36
CA LEU A 17 -6.47 3.68 -13.11
C LEU A 17 -6.33 2.84 -11.86
N PHE A 18 -7.05 3.17 -10.78
CA PHE A 18 -7.06 2.38 -9.56
C PHE A 18 -7.56 0.96 -9.82
N VAL A 19 -8.72 0.80 -10.46
CA VAL A 19 -9.30 -0.51 -10.78
C VAL A 19 -8.39 -1.29 -11.74
N ALA A 20 -7.93 -0.64 -12.81
CA ALA A 20 -7.04 -1.27 -13.79
C ALA A 20 -5.73 -1.76 -13.15
N LYS A 21 -5.13 -0.94 -12.27
CA LYS A 21 -3.89 -1.29 -11.56
C LYS A 21 -4.10 -2.44 -10.58
N MET A 22 -5.23 -2.46 -9.88
CA MET A 22 -5.59 -3.56 -8.96
C MET A 22 -5.67 -4.88 -9.72
N LEU A 23 -6.44 -4.93 -10.81
CA LEU A 23 -6.58 -6.12 -11.65
C LEU A 23 -5.24 -6.57 -12.24
N PHE A 24 -4.48 -5.64 -12.82
CA PHE A 24 -3.18 -5.94 -13.41
C PHE A 24 -2.18 -6.48 -12.38
N THR A 25 -2.17 -5.92 -11.17
CA THR A 25 -1.29 -6.38 -10.08
C THR A 25 -1.68 -7.79 -9.63
N SER A 26 -2.97 -8.07 -9.44
CA SER A 26 -3.45 -9.40 -9.06
C SER A 26 -3.11 -10.45 -10.11
N THR A 27 -3.30 -10.15 -11.41
CA THR A 27 -2.95 -11.09 -12.49
C THR A 27 -1.44 -11.27 -12.60
N SER A 28 -0.66 -10.18 -12.56
CA SER A 28 0.80 -10.25 -12.68
C SER A 28 1.45 -11.00 -11.53
N PHE A 29 0.96 -10.80 -10.29
CA PHE A 29 1.46 -11.52 -9.13
C PHE A 29 0.99 -12.98 -9.10
N GLY A 30 -0.23 -13.24 -9.59
CA GLY A 30 -0.79 -14.59 -9.70
C GLY A 30 -0.04 -15.52 -10.67
N CYS A 31 0.64 -14.97 -11.69
CA CYS A 31 1.41 -15.75 -12.66
C CYS A 31 2.71 -16.37 -12.09
N GLY A 32 3.09 -16.06 -10.85
CA GLY A 32 4.29 -16.64 -10.22
C GLY A 32 5.61 -16.12 -10.80
N ALA A 33 5.58 -15.03 -11.55
CA ALA A 33 6.79 -14.37 -12.04
C ALA A 33 7.63 -13.86 -10.84
N PRO A 34 8.98 -13.97 -10.89
CA PRO A 34 9.84 -13.47 -9.83
C PRO A 34 9.69 -11.95 -9.71
N GLY A 35 9.13 -11.49 -8.60
CA GLY A 35 8.85 -10.07 -8.38
C GLY A 35 8.41 -9.75 -6.95
N GLY A 36 8.45 -8.47 -6.59
CA GLY A 36 8.06 -7.98 -5.27
C GLY A 36 6.65 -7.40 -5.24
N ILE A 37 5.90 -7.67 -4.16
CA ILE A 37 4.56 -7.10 -3.90
C ILE A 37 4.58 -5.67 -3.36
N PHE A 38 5.74 -5.21 -2.90
CA PHE A 38 5.88 -3.98 -2.13
C PHE A 38 5.53 -2.72 -2.93
N MET A 39 6.15 -2.56 -4.10
CA MET A 39 5.93 -1.40 -4.98
C MET A 39 4.49 -1.35 -5.53
N PRO A 40 3.88 -2.46 -5.97
CA PRO A 40 2.47 -2.46 -6.35
C PRO A 40 1.51 -2.01 -5.23
N ILE A 41 1.73 -2.45 -3.99
CA ILE A 41 0.90 -2.04 -2.83
C ILE A 41 0.98 -0.53 -2.63
N LEU A 42 2.19 0.04 -2.63
CA LEU A 42 2.40 1.48 -2.51
C LEU A 42 1.70 2.25 -3.64
N ALA A 43 1.82 1.77 -4.88
CA ALA A 43 1.20 2.42 -6.02
C ALA A 43 -0.34 2.38 -5.97
N VAL A 44 -0.93 1.26 -5.54
CA VAL A 44 -2.37 1.13 -5.34
C VAL A 44 -2.85 2.04 -4.20
N GLY A 45 -2.08 2.12 -3.11
CA GLY A 45 -2.36 3.02 -1.99
C GLY A 45 -2.30 4.50 -2.36
N ALA A 46 -1.30 4.91 -3.14
CA ALA A 46 -1.18 6.28 -3.63
C ALA A 46 -2.35 6.66 -4.56
N LEU A 47 -2.77 5.74 -5.43
CA LEU A 47 -3.95 5.95 -6.29
C LEU A 47 -5.23 6.06 -5.45
N ALA A 48 -5.42 5.20 -4.45
CA ALA A 48 -6.57 5.27 -3.55
C ALA A 48 -6.61 6.59 -2.76
N GLY A 49 -5.46 7.04 -2.24
CA GLY A 49 -5.35 8.33 -1.57
C GLY A 49 -5.61 9.51 -2.50
N GLY A 50 -5.17 9.43 -3.77
CA GLY A 50 -5.49 10.40 -4.81
C GLY A 50 -6.98 10.48 -5.11
N VAL A 51 -7.67 9.34 -5.22
CA VAL A 51 -9.14 9.27 -5.37
C VAL A 51 -9.83 9.90 -4.16
N ALA A 52 -9.44 9.51 -2.94
CA ALA A 52 -10.03 10.01 -1.70
C ALA A 52 -9.85 11.54 -1.57
N ALA A 53 -8.64 12.04 -1.85
CA ALA A 53 -8.34 13.47 -1.82
C ALA A 53 -9.11 14.25 -2.91
N ARG A 54 -9.27 13.68 -4.10
CA ARG A 54 -10.05 14.32 -5.16
C ARG A 54 -11.53 14.35 -4.83
N TRP A 55 -12.04 13.31 -4.19
CA TRP A 55 -13.40 13.25 -3.71
C TRP A 55 -13.65 14.29 -2.62
N ILE A 56 -12.78 14.38 -1.61
CA ILE A 56 -12.91 15.37 -0.52
C ILE A 56 -12.84 16.81 -1.03
N THR A 57 -11.99 17.09 -2.02
CA THR A 57 -11.85 18.44 -2.60
C THR A 57 -12.98 18.80 -3.57
N SER A 58 -13.66 17.80 -4.14
CA SER A 58 -14.84 18.03 -5.00
C SER A 58 -16.10 18.36 -4.20
N VAL A 59 -16.17 17.91 -2.94
CA VAL A 59 -17.26 18.22 -2.03
C VAL A 59 -16.96 19.57 -1.37
N SER A 60 -17.55 20.65 -1.91
CA SER A 60 -17.33 22.03 -1.42
C SER A 60 -17.61 22.24 0.08
N ALA A 61 -18.32 21.32 0.74
CA ALA A 61 -18.60 21.39 2.17
C ALA A 61 -17.35 21.30 3.07
N PHE A 62 -16.24 20.72 2.58
CA PHE A 62 -15.03 20.52 3.40
C PHE A 62 -14.04 21.69 3.33
N GLY A 63 -14.09 22.56 2.31
CA GLY A 63 -13.23 23.75 2.21
C GLY A 63 -11.71 23.48 2.20
N ILE A 64 -11.28 22.25 1.92
CA ILE A 64 -9.87 21.84 2.00
C ILE A 64 -9.10 22.33 0.77
N ASP A 65 -8.00 23.04 1.00
CA ASP A 65 -7.10 23.51 -0.07
C ASP A 65 -6.48 22.33 -0.82
N THR A 66 -6.42 22.45 -2.14
CA THR A 66 -5.80 21.49 -3.08
C THR A 66 -4.35 21.14 -2.74
N LYS A 67 -3.66 21.99 -1.97
CA LYS A 67 -2.29 21.77 -1.49
C LYS A 67 -2.14 20.52 -0.61
N PHE A 68 -3.20 20.08 0.06
CA PHE A 68 -3.15 18.90 0.94
C PHE A 68 -3.35 17.57 0.22
N VAL A 69 -3.70 17.57 -1.06
CA VAL A 69 -3.97 16.36 -1.85
C VAL A 69 -2.77 15.39 -1.85
N SER A 70 -1.55 15.91 -1.95
CA SER A 70 -0.32 15.12 -1.89
C SER A 70 -0.14 14.44 -0.54
N VAL A 71 -0.46 15.12 0.56
CA VAL A 71 -0.36 14.57 1.92
C VAL A 71 -1.33 13.41 2.10
N PHE A 72 -2.58 13.53 1.63
CA PHE A 72 -3.54 12.42 1.66
C PHE A 72 -3.07 11.20 0.85
N ALA A 73 -2.50 11.42 -0.34
CA ALA A 73 -1.95 10.33 -1.15
C ALA A 73 -0.84 9.57 -0.41
N VAL A 74 0.09 10.31 0.22
CA VAL A 74 1.21 9.74 1.00
C VAL A 74 0.71 9.03 2.26
N CYS A 75 -0.27 9.58 2.98
CA CYS A 75 -0.85 8.95 4.17
C CYS A 75 -1.53 7.61 3.85
N VAL A 76 -2.29 7.52 2.76
CA VAL A 76 -2.94 6.27 2.34
C VAL A 76 -1.92 5.29 1.76
N MET A 77 -0.90 5.77 1.06
CA MET A 77 0.22 4.96 0.60
C MET A 77 0.93 4.25 1.77
N ALA A 78 1.31 4.98 2.83
CA ALA A 78 1.92 4.37 4.01
C ALA A 78 0.95 3.47 4.79
N GLY A 79 -0.32 3.89 4.91
CA GLY A 79 -1.35 3.13 5.64
C GLY A 79 -1.65 1.76 5.02
N THR A 80 -1.82 1.72 3.70
CA THR A 80 -2.10 0.46 2.98
C THR A 80 -0.96 -0.55 3.12
N LEU A 81 0.28 -0.08 3.06
CA LEU A 81 1.44 -0.93 3.27
C LEU A 81 1.55 -1.42 4.72
N SER A 82 1.34 -0.51 5.68
CA SER A 82 1.34 -0.84 7.12
C SER A 82 0.32 -1.92 7.45
N ALA A 83 -0.92 -1.77 6.95
CA ALA A 83 -1.99 -2.74 7.15
C ALA A 83 -1.72 -4.11 6.52
N SER A 84 -1.02 -4.14 5.38
CA SER A 84 -0.74 -5.37 4.63
C SER A 84 0.43 -6.18 5.22
N VAL A 85 1.51 -5.48 5.59
CA VAL A 85 2.76 -6.09 6.06
C VAL A 85 2.79 -6.24 7.58
N LYS A 86 1.95 -5.48 8.30
CA LYS A 86 2.01 -5.31 9.76
C LYS A 86 3.35 -4.77 10.28
N ALA A 87 3.97 -3.90 9.48
CA ALA A 87 5.23 -3.25 9.81
C ALA A 87 5.12 -1.72 9.62
N PRO A 88 4.61 -0.98 10.63
CA PRO A 88 4.31 0.45 10.50
C PRO A 88 5.57 1.29 10.31
N LEU A 89 6.64 1.01 11.07
CA LEU A 89 7.90 1.77 10.99
C LEU A 89 8.53 1.69 9.60
N THR A 90 8.57 0.48 9.03
CA THR A 90 9.10 0.24 7.68
C THR A 90 8.27 0.95 6.62
N SER A 91 6.94 0.97 6.80
CA SER A 91 6.01 1.62 5.87
C SER A 91 6.17 3.14 5.88
N ILE A 92 6.32 3.74 7.06
CA ILE A 92 6.55 5.17 7.23
C ILE A 92 7.88 5.56 6.59
N LEU A 93 8.97 4.88 6.96
CA LEU A 93 10.31 5.17 6.46
C LEU A 93 10.35 5.09 4.93
N LEU A 94 9.84 4.01 4.33
CA LEU A 94 9.86 3.82 2.88
C LEU A 94 9.01 4.85 2.15
N THR A 95 7.86 5.21 2.71
CA THR A 95 6.99 6.24 2.12
C THR A 95 7.66 7.61 2.15
N VAL A 96 8.31 7.95 3.25
CA VAL A 96 9.02 9.21 3.43
C VAL A 96 10.23 9.31 2.49
N GLU A 97 11.05 8.26 2.40
CA GLU A 97 12.19 8.19 1.49
C GLU A 97 11.77 8.32 0.02
N MET A 98 10.72 7.61 -0.40
CA MET A 98 10.25 7.65 -1.79
C MET A 98 9.56 8.97 -2.17
N SER A 99 8.93 9.65 -1.21
CA SER A 99 8.25 10.93 -1.45
C SER A 99 9.17 12.15 -1.29
N GLY A 100 10.32 11.99 -0.63
CA GLY A 100 11.31 13.06 -0.41
C GLY A 100 10.82 14.20 0.48
N THR A 101 9.66 14.08 1.12
CA THR A 101 9.07 15.12 1.98
C THR A 101 8.96 14.67 3.43
N MET A 102 9.78 15.28 4.30
CA MET A 102 9.83 15.00 5.74
C MET A 102 8.84 15.86 6.56
N ILE A 103 8.24 16.87 5.94
CA ILE A 103 7.45 17.90 6.64
C ILE A 103 6.14 17.32 7.20
N HIS A 104 5.61 16.26 6.58
CA HIS A 104 4.34 15.65 6.94
C HIS A 104 4.47 14.22 7.50
N THR A 105 5.61 13.88 8.10
CA THR A 105 5.85 12.54 8.65
C THR A 105 4.90 12.19 9.80
N LEU A 106 4.48 13.17 10.61
CA LEU A 106 3.57 12.93 11.74
C LEU A 106 2.18 12.41 11.32
N PRO A 107 1.44 13.05 10.37
CA PRO A 107 0.17 12.51 9.89
C PRO A 107 0.32 11.16 9.16
N VAL A 108 1.46 10.93 8.49
CA VAL A 108 1.78 9.64 7.85
C VAL A 108 1.98 8.54 8.89
N ALA A 109 2.68 8.85 9.99
CA ALA A 109 2.84 7.93 11.09
C ALA A 109 1.48 7.59 11.73
N ALA A 110 0.66 8.61 12.01
CA ALA A 110 -0.69 8.41 12.55
C ALA A 110 -1.54 7.52 11.63
N SER A 111 -1.56 7.77 10.32
CA SER A 111 -2.32 6.95 9.37
C SER A 111 -1.81 5.50 9.31
N ALA A 112 -0.49 5.29 9.37
CA ALA A 112 0.11 3.95 9.39
C ALA A 112 -0.28 3.14 10.63
N PHE A 113 -0.31 3.76 11.81
CA PHE A 113 -0.75 3.11 13.04
C PHE A 113 -2.27 2.87 13.05
N ILE A 114 -3.07 3.83 12.59
CA ILE A 114 -4.53 3.65 12.49
C ILE A 114 -4.85 2.48 11.54
N ALA A 115 -4.18 2.42 10.38
CA ALA A 115 -4.37 1.33 9.43
C ALA A 115 -3.96 -0.03 10.01
N LEU A 116 -2.88 -0.08 10.81
CA LEU A 116 -2.48 -1.29 11.53
C LEU A 116 -3.56 -1.73 12.54
N LEU A 117 -4.06 -0.80 13.35
CA LEU A 117 -5.11 -1.09 14.33
C LEU A 117 -6.39 -1.60 13.66
N ILE A 118 -6.80 -0.99 12.55
CA ILE A 118 -7.95 -1.46 11.76
C ILE A 118 -7.70 -2.87 11.21
N SER A 119 -6.49 -3.13 10.70
CA SER A 119 -6.08 -4.46 10.22
C SER A 119 -6.11 -5.51 11.32
N ASP A 120 -5.72 -5.15 12.54
CA ASP A 120 -5.78 -6.04 13.72
C ASP A 120 -7.22 -6.32 14.16
N ILE A 121 -8.09 -5.30 14.17
CA ILE A 121 -9.52 -5.46 14.47
C ILE A 121 -10.20 -6.38 13.45
N LEU A 122 -9.84 -6.23 12.16
CA LEU A 122 -10.33 -7.10 11.08
C LEU A 122 -9.68 -8.49 11.07
N LYS A 123 -8.77 -8.78 12.02
CA LYS A 123 -8.03 -10.05 12.14
C LYS A 123 -7.30 -10.46 10.87
N THR A 124 -6.84 -9.47 10.09
CA THR A 124 -6.06 -9.71 8.89
C THR A 124 -4.69 -10.27 9.28
N LYS A 125 -4.20 -11.26 8.54
CA LYS A 125 -2.86 -11.82 8.75
C LYS A 125 -1.81 -11.07 7.93
N PRO A 126 -0.55 -11.00 8.40
CA PRO A 126 0.52 -10.36 7.63
C PRO A 126 0.79 -11.12 6.32
N ILE A 127 0.88 -10.39 5.22
CA ILE A 127 0.99 -10.98 3.87
C ILE A 127 2.20 -11.90 3.70
N TYR A 128 3.36 -11.53 4.26
CA TYR A 128 4.57 -12.35 4.15
C TYR A 128 4.49 -13.63 4.98
N GLY A 129 3.77 -13.63 6.10
CA GLY A 129 3.52 -14.85 6.88
C GLY A 129 2.67 -15.84 6.09
N GLU A 130 1.61 -15.36 5.44
CA GLU A 130 0.77 -16.18 4.57
C GLU A 130 1.52 -16.72 3.34
N LEU A 131 2.36 -15.89 2.72
CA LEU A 131 3.22 -16.33 1.60
C LEU A 131 4.21 -17.42 2.05
N LEU A 132 4.82 -17.27 3.22
CA LEU A 132 5.74 -18.26 3.79
C LEU A 132 5.03 -19.58 4.11
N GLU A 133 3.86 -19.53 4.76
CA GLU A 133 3.06 -20.74 5.05
C GLU A 133 2.68 -21.49 3.77
N ARG A 134 2.29 -20.76 2.71
CA ARG A 134 1.99 -21.36 1.39
C ARG A 134 3.23 -21.99 0.78
N TYR A 135 4.38 -21.31 0.85
CA TYR A 135 5.64 -21.83 0.34
C TYR A 135 6.05 -23.13 1.06
N MET A 136 5.93 -23.18 2.39
CA MET A 136 6.24 -24.36 3.19
C MET A 136 5.29 -25.53 2.90
N LYS A 137 4.00 -25.25 2.63
CA LYS A 137 3.03 -26.29 2.25
C LYS A 137 3.36 -26.94 0.91
N VAL A 138 3.80 -26.16 -0.07
CA VAL A 138 4.17 -26.65 -1.40
C VAL A 138 5.52 -27.39 -1.37
N ASN A 139 6.49 -26.91 -0.57
CA ASN A 139 7.85 -27.45 -0.52
C ASN A 139 8.12 -28.35 0.69
N LYS A 140 7.10 -29.09 1.15
CA LYS A 140 7.17 -29.90 2.39
C LYS A 140 8.33 -30.91 2.37
N ASP A 141 8.61 -31.49 1.22
CA ASP A 141 9.65 -32.52 1.04
C ASP A 141 11.08 -31.94 0.98
N LEU A 142 11.24 -30.63 0.75
CA LEU A 142 12.54 -29.94 0.73
C LEU A 142 12.92 -29.38 2.11
N VAL A 143 11.94 -29.11 2.97
CA VAL A 143 12.14 -28.47 4.29
C VAL A 143 12.24 -29.48 5.44
N LEU A 144 11.58 -30.64 5.34
CA LEU A 144 11.60 -31.69 6.35
C LEU A 144 12.81 -32.67 6.34
N PRO A 145 13.72 -32.74 5.34
CA PRO A 145 14.93 -33.56 5.45
C PRO A 145 15.92 -33.05 6.50
N SER A 146 15.98 -31.73 6.75
CA SER A 146 16.96 -31.14 7.69
C SER A 146 16.59 -31.33 9.16
N VAL A 147 15.31 -31.54 9.48
CA VAL A 147 14.83 -31.78 10.85
C VAL A 147 15.06 -33.23 11.28
N ASN A 148 15.11 -34.16 10.32
CA ASN A 148 15.34 -35.58 10.60
C ASN A 148 16.83 -35.97 10.71
N SER A 149 17.75 -35.02 10.45
CA SER A 149 19.20 -35.26 10.56
C SER A 149 19.79 -34.85 11.93
N VAL A 150 18.93 -34.48 12.89
CA VAL A 150 19.30 -34.15 14.29
C VAL A 150 18.63 -35.13 15.29
N LYS A 151 18.38 -36.36 14.85
CA LYS A 151 18.06 -37.48 15.74
C LYS A 151 19.13 -38.55 15.62
#